data_AF-A0A9P3UWU3-F1
#
_entry.id   AF-A0A9P3UWU3-F1
#
_cell.length_a   1.000
_cell.length_b   1.000
_cell.length_c   1.000
_cell.angle_alpha   90.00
_cell.angle_beta   90.00
_cell.angle_gamma   90.00
#
_symmetry.space_group_name_H-M   'P 1'
#
loop_
_entity.id
_entity.type
_entity.pdbx_description
1 polymer ?
#
loop_
_entity_poly.entity_id
_entity_poly.type
_entity_poly.pdbx_seq_one_letter_code
_entity_poly.pdbx_strand_id
1 'polypeptide(L)'
;MLVDSVIGRAFASITCAVAGVLVLVSCSCAHTPATSKVPTTSIAAPAGYQIPRNVLYAEHWVVTPAVDLMSSEGTYIRAYTEANHVADDNVDRAEGSYPGFAKAARDRSYDWLGTGLPAKGFYTNWVLNFAVAPDGSATATVCYAGEVSLNGSFPDNYGIFKRTITFQRTGVAPPSNQKGPARAPVASVFGDWYTSKFLSMYPPWDPECAADPPPVDKGPVSSPGWPDHLGT
;
A
#
# COMPACT_ATOMS: atom_id res chain seq x y z
N MET A 1 -12.21 64.73 8.95
CA MET A 1 -13.27 63.90 9.56
C MET A 1 -12.97 62.46 9.12
N LEU A 2 -12.61 61.50 10.00
CA LEU A 2 -13.41 60.89 11.10
C LEU A 2 -14.73 60.33 10.53
N VAL A 3 -15.20 59.09 10.76
CA VAL A 3 -14.92 58.03 11.77
C VAL A 3 -15.07 56.63 11.07
N ASP A 4 -14.49 55.48 11.42
CA ASP A 4 -13.17 55.01 11.94
C ASP A 4 -13.16 53.44 11.80
N SER A 5 -12.13 52.70 12.26
CA SER A 5 -12.06 51.22 12.17
C SER A 5 -11.55 50.55 13.46
N VAL A 6 -12.41 49.79 14.16
CA VAL A 6 -12.03 48.90 15.29
C VAL A 6 -13.00 47.71 15.41
N ILE A 7 -12.49 46.48 15.28
CA ILE A 7 -13.14 45.28 15.84
C ILE A 7 -12.09 44.51 16.65
N GLY A 8 -11.99 44.85 17.94
CA GLY A 8 -11.31 44.02 18.93
C GLY A 8 -12.33 43.14 19.65
N ARG A 9 -12.08 41.83 19.75
CA ARG A 9 -12.84 40.93 20.63
C ARG A 9 -11.92 40.41 21.73
N ALA A 10 -12.16 40.87 22.95
CA ALA A 10 -11.47 40.39 24.15
C ALA A 10 -12.09 39.05 24.60
N PHE A 11 -11.23 38.10 24.97
CA PHE A 11 -11.65 36.87 25.65
C PHE A 11 -11.75 37.13 27.16
N ALA A 12 -12.96 37.02 27.72
CA ALA A 12 -13.16 37.03 29.17
C ALA A 12 -13.09 35.59 29.71
N SER A 13 -12.10 35.30 30.54
CA SER A 13 -12.05 34.04 31.31
C SER A 13 -12.94 34.16 32.53
N ILE A 14 -13.82 33.18 32.76
CA ILE A 14 -14.62 33.08 33.99
C ILE A 14 -14.24 31.79 34.71
N THR A 15 -13.53 31.94 35.82
CA THR A 15 -13.19 30.87 36.75
C THR A 15 -14.23 30.86 37.87
N CYS A 16 -15.04 29.79 37.96
CA CYS A 16 -15.91 29.55 39.12
C CYS A 16 -15.49 28.27 39.83
N ALA A 17 -14.83 28.42 40.98
CA ALA A 17 -14.59 27.32 41.90
C ALA A 17 -15.83 27.11 42.77
N VAL A 18 -16.28 25.85 42.92
CA VAL A 18 -17.25 25.46 43.95
C VAL A 18 -16.67 24.26 44.69
N ALA A 19 -16.31 24.47 45.95
CA ALA A 19 -15.95 23.40 46.87
C ALA A 19 -17.24 22.82 47.47
N GLY A 20 -17.37 21.48 47.44
CA GLY A 20 -18.51 20.77 48.01
C GLY A 20 -18.03 19.49 48.69
N VAL A 21 -17.64 19.59 49.97
CA VAL A 21 -17.34 18.42 50.80
C VAL A 21 -18.66 17.84 51.30
N LEU A 22 -18.93 16.57 50.98
CA LEU A 22 -19.96 15.79 51.65
C LEU A 22 -19.36 14.47 52.14
N VAL A 23 -19.25 14.34 53.46
CA VAL A 23 -18.82 13.10 54.13
C VAL A 23 -20.05 12.23 54.35
N LEU A 24 -20.03 11.02 53.79
CA LEU A 24 -20.96 9.95 54.17
C LEU A 24 -20.16 8.71 54.56
N VAL A 25 -20.19 8.39 55.85
CA VAL A 25 -19.64 7.16 56.41
C VAL A 25 -20.70 6.08 56.29
N SER A 26 -20.45 5.06 55.47
CA SER A 26 -21.22 3.82 55.46
C SER A 26 -20.29 2.64 55.72
N CYS A 27 -20.58 1.89 56.79
CA CYS A 27 -19.85 0.69 57.14
C CYS A 27 -20.44 -0.47 56.32
N SER A 28 -19.61 -1.13 55.50
CA SER A 28 -19.99 -2.33 54.76
C SER A 28 -18.87 -3.36 54.81
N CYS A 29 -19.25 -4.61 55.07
CA CYS A 29 -18.33 -5.69 55.38
C CYS A 29 -17.38 -6.00 54.23
N ALA A 30 -16.13 -6.31 54.55
CA ALA A 30 -15.15 -6.77 53.58
C ALA A 30 -15.61 -8.06 52.90
N HIS A 31 -15.79 -8.02 51.59
CA HIS A 31 -15.66 -9.16 50.69
C HIS A 31 -14.67 -8.72 49.63
N THR A 32 -13.47 -9.30 49.63
CA THR A 32 -12.44 -9.02 48.64
C THR A 32 -12.93 -9.51 47.28
N PRO A 33 -13.30 -8.64 46.32
CA PRO A 33 -13.45 -9.08 44.95
C PRO A 33 -12.02 -9.33 44.47
N ALA A 34 -11.71 -10.56 44.09
CA ALA A 34 -10.47 -10.79 43.36
C ALA A 34 -10.51 -9.86 42.14
N THR A 35 -9.60 -8.89 42.07
CA THR A 35 -9.46 -8.01 40.91
C THR A 35 -8.92 -8.88 39.78
N SER A 36 -9.83 -9.57 39.10
CA SER A 36 -9.55 -10.18 37.81
C SER A 36 -9.00 -9.08 36.94
N LYS A 37 -7.67 -9.10 36.76
CA LYS A 37 -7.05 -8.49 35.60
C LYS A 37 -7.77 -9.10 34.42
N VAL A 38 -8.72 -8.36 33.86
CA VAL A 38 -9.20 -8.62 32.51
C VAL A 38 -7.92 -8.74 31.69
N PRO A 39 -7.62 -9.90 31.09
CA PRO A 39 -6.53 -9.95 30.14
C PRO A 39 -6.91 -8.89 29.10
N THR A 40 -6.10 -7.83 28.99
CA THR A 40 -6.09 -7.07 27.76
C THR A 40 -5.59 -8.06 26.72
N THR A 41 -6.53 -8.79 26.13
CA THR A 41 -6.30 -9.62 24.96
C THR A 41 -5.85 -8.62 23.91
N SER A 42 -4.53 -8.45 23.83
CA SER A 42 -3.89 -7.84 22.69
C SER A 42 -4.50 -8.58 21.50
N ILE A 43 -5.28 -7.86 20.71
CA ILE A 43 -5.84 -8.39 19.48
C ILE A 43 -4.61 -8.74 18.65
N ALA A 44 -4.28 -10.03 18.63
CA ALA A 44 -3.11 -10.51 17.94
C ALA A 44 -3.31 -10.09 16.49
N ALA A 45 -2.39 -9.26 15.98
CA ALA A 45 -2.36 -8.93 14.57
C ALA A 45 -2.37 -10.25 13.79
N PRO A 46 -3.12 -10.36 12.69
CA PRO A 46 -3.28 -11.62 11.98
C PRO A 46 -1.90 -12.20 11.65
N ALA A 47 -1.75 -13.50 11.83
CA ALA A 47 -0.49 -14.24 11.65
C ALA A 47 -0.11 -14.42 10.16
N GLY A 48 -0.25 -13.35 9.38
CA GLY A 48 0.07 -13.25 7.96
C GLY A 48 1.07 -12.13 7.70
N TYR A 49 1.45 -11.99 6.43
CA TYR A 49 2.46 -11.03 6.00
C TYR A 49 2.11 -9.57 6.38
N GLN A 50 3.14 -8.81 6.72
CA GLN A 50 3.08 -7.38 6.98
C GLN A 50 4.09 -6.68 6.08
N ILE A 51 3.71 -5.56 5.47
CA ILE A 51 4.61 -4.78 4.63
C ILE A 51 5.84 -4.29 5.44
N PRO A 52 7.06 -4.28 4.87
CA PRO A 52 8.27 -3.89 5.60
C PRO A 52 8.15 -2.51 6.24
N ARG A 53 8.67 -2.35 7.46
CA ARG A 53 8.50 -1.11 8.25
C ARG A 53 9.12 0.12 7.61
N ASN A 54 10.09 -0.06 6.72
CA ASN A 54 10.73 1.01 5.97
C ASN A 54 9.93 1.43 4.71
N VAL A 55 8.93 0.65 4.29
CA VAL A 55 8.08 0.93 3.13
C VAL A 55 6.87 1.76 3.55
N LEU A 56 6.90 3.05 3.21
CA LEU A 56 5.99 4.09 3.67
C LEU A 56 5.24 4.80 2.53
N TYR A 57 5.19 4.22 1.32
CA TYR A 57 4.42 4.70 0.17
C TYR A 57 3.08 3.99 -0.04
N ALA A 58 2.16 4.64 -0.75
CA ALA A 58 0.89 4.04 -1.17
C ALA A 58 0.91 3.67 -2.66
N GLU A 59 0.31 2.51 -2.95
CA GLU A 59 0.06 1.99 -4.30
C GLU A 59 -1.38 2.29 -4.73
N HIS A 60 -1.54 3.02 -5.82
CA HIS A 60 -2.82 3.35 -6.43
C HIS A 60 -2.90 2.75 -7.83
N TRP A 61 -4.10 2.35 -8.26
CA TRP A 61 -4.36 1.79 -9.57
C TRP A 61 -5.55 2.47 -10.24
N VAL A 62 -5.32 2.98 -11.44
CA VAL A 62 -6.38 3.51 -12.29
C VAL A 62 -6.90 2.39 -13.20
N VAL A 63 -8.22 2.22 -13.22
CA VAL A 63 -8.89 1.26 -14.10
C VAL A 63 -8.76 1.73 -15.55
N THR A 64 -8.33 0.84 -16.44
CA THR A 64 -8.29 1.07 -17.89
C THR A 64 -9.03 -0.04 -18.63
N PRO A 65 -9.40 0.14 -19.90
CA PRO A 65 -9.98 -0.93 -20.72
C PRO A 65 -9.00 -2.08 -21.06
N ALA A 66 -7.70 -1.94 -20.75
CA ALA A 66 -6.68 -2.92 -21.16
C ALA A 66 -6.78 -4.25 -20.38
N VAL A 67 -7.11 -4.20 -19.09
CA VAL A 67 -7.33 -5.39 -18.26
C VAL A 67 -8.27 -5.05 -17.09
N ASP A 68 -9.15 -5.99 -16.72
CA ASP A 68 -9.87 -5.89 -15.46
C ASP A 68 -8.90 -6.13 -14.29
N LEU A 69 -8.69 -5.11 -13.46
CA LEU A 69 -7.83 -5.16 -12.27
C LEU A 69 -8.32 -6.17 -11.21
N MET A 70 -9.55 -6.66 -11.33
CA MET A 70 -10.14 -7.70 -10.48
C MET A 70 -10.07 -9.11 -11.10
N SER A 71 -9.56 -9.29 -12.33
CA SER A 71 -9.33 -10.62 -12.90
C SER A 71 -8.09 -11.30 -12.28
N SER A 72 -7.81 -12.55 -12.65
CA SER A 72 -6.56 -13.22 -12.28
C SER A 72 -5.33 -12.53 -12.90
N GLU A 73 -5.46 -12.04 -14.14
CA GLU A 73 -4.45 -11.22 -14.84
C GLU A 73 -4.25 -9.88 -14.15
N GLY A 74 -5.34 -9.16 -13.84
CA GLY A 74 -5.27 -7.92 -13.07
C GLY A 74 -4.59 -8.12 -11.72
N THR A 75 -4.97 -9.17 -10.99
CA THR A 75 -4.37 -9.54 -9.70
C THR A 75 -2.88 -9.85 -9.83
N TYR A 76 -2.47 -10.62 -10.85
CA TYR A 76 -1.05 -10.90 -11.11
C TYR A 76 -0.24 -9.64 -11.38
N ILE A 77 -0.73 -8.80 -12.31
CA ILE A 77 -0.06 -7.57 -12.74
C ILE A 77 0.10 -6.62 -11.56
N ARG A 78 -0.95 -6.48 -10.74
CA ARG A 78 -0.93 -5.68 -9.51
C ARG A 78 0.09 -6.21 -8.51
N ALA A 79 -0.07 -7.47 -8.10
CA ALA A 79 0.80 -8.10 -7.11
C ALA A 79 2.27 -8.06 -7.52
N TYR A 80 2.59 -8.32 -8.79
CA TYR A 80 3.97 -8.29 -9.27
C TYR A 80 4.56 -6.88 -9.31
N THR A 81 3.77 -5.90 -9.74
CA THR A 81 4.18 -4.49 -9.81
C THR A 81 4.50 -3.93 -8.43
N GLU A 82 3.57 -4.10 -7.48
CA GLU A 82 3.71 -3.58 -6.12
C GLU A 82 4.83 -4.33 -5.36
N ALA A 83 4.91 -5.65 -5.52
CA ALA A 83 5.97 -6.45 -4.91
C ALA A 83 7.36 -6.16 -5.50
N ASN A 84 7.46 -5.73 -6.76
CA ASN A 84 8.72 -5.26 -7.34
C ASN A 84 9.22 -4.00 -6.63
N HIS A 85 8.37 -3.00 -6.38
CA HIS A 85 8.76 -1.82 -5.59
C HIS A 85 9.19 -2.20 -4.18
N VAL A 86 8.40 -3.05 -3.49
CA VAL A 86 8.72 -3.48 -2.12
C VAL A 86 10.06 -4.22 -2.08
N ALA A 87 10.40 -4.98 -3.13
CA ALA A 87 11.68 -5.67 -3.22
C ALA A 87 12.86 -4.73 -3.53
N ASP A 88 12.66 -3.63 -4.26
CA ASP A 88 13.71 -2.61 -4.46
C ASP A 88 14.03 -1.86 -3.16
N ASP A 89 13.05 -1.69 -2.26
CA ASP A 89 13.24 -0.99 -0.98
C ASP A 89 13.51 -1.90 0.22
N ASN A 90 13.24 -3.21 0.16
CA ASN A 90 13.49 -4.11 1.29
C ASN A 90 14.91 -4.72 1.24
N VAL A 91 15.62 -4.71 2.38
CA VAL A 91 16.94 -5.36 2.54
C VAL A 91 16.93 -6.85 2.14
N ASP A 92 15.82 -7.54 2.36
CA ASP A 92 15.62 -8.96 1.99
C ASP A 92 15.16 -9.14 0.52
N ARG A 93 15.14 -8.07 -0.27
CA ARG A 93 14.76 -8.02 -1.69
C ARG A 93 13.44 -8.76 -1.98
N ALA A 94 13.45 -9.66 -2.95
CA ALA A 94 12.29 -10.43 -3.38
C ALA A 94 11.76 -11.41 -2.31
N GLU A 95 12.60 -11.87 -1.39
CA GLU A 95 12.21 -12.81 -0.31
C GLU A 95 11.45 -12.09 0.82
N GLY A 96 11.78 -10.81 1.08
CA GLY A 96 11.07 -9.96 2.03
C GLY A 96 9.91 -9.17 1.43
N SER A 97 9.60 -9.37 0.14
CA SER A 97 8.47 -8.74 -0.52
C SER A 97 7.17 -9.54 -0.33
N TYR A 98 6.14 -9.30 -1.15
CA TYR A 98 4.84 -9.98 -1.03
C TYR A 98 5.00 -11.50 -1.02
N PRO A 99 4.19 -12.24 -0.25
CA PRO A 99 4.35 -13.68 -0.11
C PRO A 99 4.36 -14.42 -1.45
N GLY A 100 5.41 -15.19 -1.71
CA GLY A 100 5.59 -15.92 -2.96
C GLY A 100 6.13 -15.10 -4.13
N PHE A 101 6.46 -13.81 -3.96
CA PHE A 101 7.04 -12.99 -5.03
C PHE A 101 8.36 -13.58 -5.54
N ALA A 102 9.28 -14.02 -4.67
CA ALA A 102 10.51 -14.70 -5.08
C ALA A 102 10.28 -15.99 -5.93
N LYS A 103 9.20 -16.74 -5.71
CA LYS A 103 8.80 -17.90 -6.55
C LYS A 103 8.32 -17.44 -7.94
N ALA A 104 7.63 -16.30 -8.00
CA ALA A 104 7.03 -15.74 -9.20
C ALA A 104 8.03 -14.92 -10.05
N ALA A 105 8.99 -14.24 -9.43
CA ALA A 105 9.99 -13.41 -10.11
C ALA A 105 11.16 -14.25 -10.63
N ARG A 106 10.95 -14.96 -11.74
CA ARG A 106 11.95 -15.85 -12.34
C ARG A 106 12.86 -15.19 -13.37
N ASP A 107 12.69 -13.90 -13.65
CA ASP A 107 13.65 -13.15 -14.44
C ASP A 107 14.94 -12.95 -13.62
N ARG A 108 16.00 -13.66 -14.02
CA ARG A 108 17.33 -13.60 -13.38
C ARG A 108 18.18 -12.43 -13.85
N SER A 109 17.69 -11.62 -14.80
CA SER A 109 18.40 -10.44 -15.30
C SER A 109 18.04 -9.15 -14.56
N TYR A 110 17.00 -9.17 -13.74
CA TYR A 110 16.63 -8.07 -12.86
C TYR A 110 17.29 -8.24 -11.49
N ASP A 111 17.99 -7.21 -11.01
CA ASP A 111 18.60 -7.16 -9.69
C ASP A 111 17.92 -6.05 -8.88
N TRP A 112 17.32 -6.41 -7.75
CA TRP A 112 16.65 -5.47 -6.86
C TRP A 112 17.67 -4.76 -5.99
N LEU A 113 17.55 -3.43 -5.88
CA LEU A 113 18.49 -2.63 -5.08
C LEU A 113 18.54 -3.10 -3.62
N GLY A 114 17.37 -3.36 -3.04
CA GLY A 114 17.19 -3.84 -1.67
C GLY A 114 17.67 -2.84 -0.62
N THR A 115 17.25 -1.57 -0.72
CA THR A 115 17.91 -0.47 0.00
C THR A 115 17.80 -0.58 1.53
N GLY A 116 16.69 -1.11 2.05
CA GLY A 116 16.37 -1.12 3.48
C GLY A 116 16.13 0.27 4.10
N LEU A 117 16.15 1.33 3.29
CA LEU A 117 16.04 2.72 3.73
C LEU A 117 14.57 3.14 3.91
N PRO A 118 14.27 4.20 4.71
CA PRO A 118 12.91 4.72 4.85
C PRO A 118 12.39 5.29 3.53
N ALA A 119 11.68 4.45 2.77
CA ALA A 119 11.16 4.68 1.44
C ALA A 119 9.74 5.26 1.53
N LYS A 120 9.58 6.57 1.33
CA LYS A 120 8.29 7.26 1.44
C LYS A 120 7.93 8.02 0.16
N GLY A 121 6.67 7.91 -0.24
CA GLY A 121 6.20 8.46 -1.51
C GLY A 121 4.86 7.87 -1.94
N PHE A 122 4.68 7.67 -3.24
CA PHE A 122 3.46 7.11 -3.81
C PHE A 122 3.74 6.56 -5.23
N TYR A 123 2.85 5.67 -5.69
CA TYR A 123 2.78 5.23 -7.08
C TYR A 123 1.32 5.23 -7.54
N THR A 124 1.02 5.92 -8.65
CA THR A 124 -0.22 5.75 -9.41
C THR A 124 0.08 4.90 -10.65
N ASN A 125 -0.41 3.67 -10.68
CA ASN A 125 -0.17 2.68 -11.73
C ASN A 125 -1.39 2.57 -12.67
N TRP A 126 -1.15 2.27 -13.94
CA TRP A 126 -2.21 1.87 -14.88
C TRP A 126 -1.67 0.92 -15.95
N VAL A 127 -2.53 0.02 -16.43
CA VAL A 127 -2.16 -0.88 -17.52
C VAL A 127 -2.46 -0.19 -18.84
N LEU A 128 -1.41 0.12 -19.61
CA LEU A 128 -1.53 0.76 -20.92
C LEU A 128 -1.95 -0.26 -21.98
N ASN A 129 -1.29 -1.42 -21.99
CA ASN A 129 -1.55 -2.51 -22.94
C ASN A 129 -1.47 -3.87 -22.22
N PHE A 130 -2.31 -4.80 -22.64
CA PHE A 130 -2.26 -6.20 -22.22
C PHE A 130 -2.51 -7.12 -23.41
N ALA A 131 -1.70 -8.16 -23.56
CA ALA A 131 -1.82 -9.14 -24.63
C ALA A 131 -1.53 -10.56 -24.12
N VAL A 132 -2.35 -11.52 -24.53
CA VAL A 132 -2.13 -12.95 -24.30
C VAL A 132 -1.63 -13.58 -25.60
N ALA A 133 -0.54 -14.33 -25.54
CA ALA A 133 0.03 -15.05 -26.67
C ALA A 133 -0.55 -16.48 -26.79
N PRO A 134 -0.51 -17.11 -27.98
CA PRO A 134 -1.05 -18.46 -28.18
C PRO A 134 -0.35 -19.56 -27.37
N ASP A 135 0.86 -19.32 -26.87
CA ASP A 135 1.63 -20.24 -26.03
C ASP A 135 1.21 -20.22 -24.54
N GLY A 136 0.24 -19.38 -24.17
CA GLY A 136 -0.22 -19.21 -22.79
C GLY A 136 0.58 -18.18 -21.99
N SER A 137 1.63 -17.59 -22.57
CA SER A 137 2.26 -16.42 -21.99
C SER A 137 1.38 -15.18 -22.15
N ALA A 138 1.61 -14.17 -21.32
CA ALA A 138 0.98 -12.87 -21.44
C ALA A 138 1.98 -11.76 -21.17
N THR A 139 1.79 -10.61 -21.82
CA THR A 139 2.60 -9.41 -21.63
C THR A 139 1.72 -8.24 -21.26
N ALA A 140 2.07 -7.57 -20.16
CA ALA A 140 1.46 -6.33 -19.71
C ALA A 140 2.47 -5.19 -19.82
N THR A 141 2.07 -4.08 -20.43
CA THR A 141 2.77 -2.79 -20.33
C THR A 141 2.08 -1.98 -19.25
N VAL A 142 2.77 -1.78 -18.13
CA VAL A 142 2.28 -1.01 -16.99
C VAL A 142 3.02 0.32 -16.98
N CYS A 143 2.25 1.40 -17.01
CA CYS A 143 2.74 2.76 -16.80
C CYS A 143 2.53 3.14 -15.34
N TYR A 144 3.36 4.04 -14.83
CA TYR A 144 3.14 4.60 -13.50
C TYR A 144 3.67 6.02 -13.37
N ALA A 145 2.97 6.82 -12.57
CA ALA A 145 3.40 8.14 -12.11
C ALA A 145 3.74 8.02 -10.63
N GLY A 146 4.97 8.30 -10.24
CA GLY A 146 5.41 8.08 -8.85
C GLY A 146 6.79 8.61 -8.55
N GLU A 147 7.10 8.61 -7.25
CA GLU A 147 8.41 8.96 -6.69
C GLU A 147 8.48 8.44 -5.26
N VAL A 148 9.68 8.03 -4.83
CA VAL A 148 9.93 7.51 -3.48
C VAL A 148 11.25 8.08 -2.97
N SER A 149 11.17 8.87 -1.90
CA SER A 149 12.35 9.40 -1.22
C SER A 149 12.86 8.40 -0.18
N LEU A 150 14.15 8.09 -0.23
CA LEU A 150 14.84 7.16 0.68
C LEU A 150 15.29 7.81 2.01
N ASN A 151 14.96 9.08 2.23
CA ASN A 151 15.24 9.81 3.48
C ASN A 151 14.01 9.93 4.40
N GLY A 152 12.87 9.32 4.05
CA GLY A 152 11.62 9.39 4.79
C GLY A 152 10.81 10.70 4.64
N SER A 153 11.23 11.65 3.80
CA SER A 153 10.39 12.78 3.37
C SER A 153 9.36 12.31 2.34
N PHE A 154 8.27 13.08 2.16
CA PHE A 154 7.42 12.88 0.98
C PHE A 154 8.04 13.68 -0.19
N PRO A 155 8.03 13.16 -1.43
CA PRO A 155 8.59 13.87 -2.59
C PRO A 155 7.63 14.92 -3.15
N ASP A 156 8.15 16.10 -3.51
CA ASP A 156 7.36 17.17 -4.11
C ASP A 156 7.00 16.86 -5.58
N ASN A 157 7.98 16.33 -6.33
CA ASN A 157 7.88 16.00 -7.75
C ASN A 157 7.63 14.50 -7.98
N TYR A 158 7.41 14.12 -9.24
CA TYR A 158 7.34 12.73 -9.68
C TYR A 158 7.76 12.57 -11.14
N GLY A 159 8.12 11.34 -11.52
CA GLY A 159 8.33 10.94 -12.91
C GLY A 159 7.18 10.07 -13.41
N ILE A 160 7.07 9.95 -14.75
CA ILE A 160 6.19 8.98 -15.40
C ILE A 160 7.06 7.92 -16.09
N PHE A 161 6.81 6.65 -15.82
CA PHE A 161 7.70 5.55 -16.18
C PHE A 161 6.92 4.40 -16.83
N LYS A 162 7.64 3.56 -17.59
CA LYS A 162 7.10 2.35 -18.22
C LYS A 162 7.82 1.11 -17.72
N ARG A 163 7.05 0.05 -17.47
CA ARG A 163 7.56 -1.30 -17.29
C ARG A 163 6.80 -2.30 -18.15
N THR A 164 7.45 -3.38 -18.54
CA THR A 164 6.85 -4.49 -19.28
C THR A 164 7.06 -5.79 -18.51
N ILE A 165 5.96 -6.48 -18.21
CA ILE A 165 5.92 -7.74 -17.48
C ILE A 165 5.48 -8.83 -18.45
N THR A 166 6.37 -9.76 -18.79
CA THR A 166 6.01 -10.98 -19.55
C THR A 166 5.99 -12.17 -18.59
N PHE A 167 4.82 -12.80 -18.45
CA PHE A 167 4.57 -13.86 -17.48
C PHE A 167 3.85 -15.07 -18.09
N GLN A 168 3.97 -16.21 -17.42
CA GLN A 168 3.48 -17.51 -17.86
C GLN A 168 2.23 -17.89 -17.05
N ARG A 169 1.13 -18.19 -17.72
CA ARG A 169 -0.17 -18.49 -17.10
C ARG A 169 -0.35 -19.99 -16.89
N THR A 170 0.46 -20.57 -16.01
CA THR A 170 0.54 -22.02 -15.75
C THR A 170 -0.13 -22.44 -14.45
N GLY A 171 -0.76 -23.62 -14.40
CA GLY A 171 -1.25 -24.20 -13.13
C GLY A 171 -2.39 -23.40 -12.48
N VAL A 172 -2.36 -23.27 -11.16
CA VAL A 172 -3.38 -22.50 -10.41
C VAL A 172 -3.26 -21.01 -10.73
N ALA A 173 -4.35 -20.41 -11.18
CA ALA A 173 -4.42 -18.97 -11.44
C ALA A 173 -4.48 -18.15 -10.15
N PRO A 174 -3.96 -16.91 -10.14
CA PRO A 174 -4.22 -15.90 -9.12
C PRO A 174 -5.70 -15.78 -8.76
N PRO A 175 -6.06 -15.60 -7.48
CA PRO A 175 -7.44 -15.39 -7.08
C PRO A 175 -7.98 -14.10 -7.70
N SER A 176 -9.26 -14.08 -8.11
CA SER A 176 -9.92 -12.88 -8.62
C SER A 176 -10.48 -12.02 -7.48
N ASN A 177 -11.02 -10.85 -7.82
CA ASN A 177 -11.73 -9.93 -6.93
C ASN A 177 -10.92 -9.43 -5.72
N GLN A 178 -9.59 -9.38 -5.84
CA GLN A 178 -8.69 -8.96 -4.76
C GLN A 178 -8.74 -7.45 -4.53
N LYS A 179 -9.49 -7.02 -3.51
CA LYS A 179 -9.56 -5.63 -3.05
C LYS A 179 -9.83 -5.56 -1.55
N GLY A 180 -9.35 -4.51 -0.90
CA GLY A 180 -9.61 -4.25 0.52
C GLY A 180 -8.79 -3.08 1.05
N PRO A 181 -8.72 -2.91 2.39
CA PRO A 181 -8.03 -1.79 3.02
C PRO A 181 -6.52 -2.03 3.24
N ALA A 182 -6.01 -3.24 3.05
CA ALA A 182 -4.61 -3.55 3.32
C ALA A 182 -3.67 -3.02 2.22
N ARG A 183 -2.48 -2.58 2.61
CA ARG A 183 -1.41 -2.15 1.67
C ARG A 183 -0.70 -3.30 0.95
N ALA A 184 -0.94 -4.55 1.37
CA ALA A 184 -0.33 -5.75 0.79
C ALA A 184 -1.21 -6.98 1.07
N PRO A 185 -1.13 -8.06 0.27
CA PRO A 185 -1.86 -9.29 0.54
C PRO A 185 -1.24 -10.06 1.71
N VAL A 186 -2.09 -10.61 2.58
CA VAL A 186 -1.64 -11.36 3.77
C VAL A 186 -1.04 -12.75 3.46
N ALA A 187 -1.25 -13.25 2.24
CA ALA A 187 -0.75 -14.52 1.72
C ALA A 187 -0.47 -14.42 0.20
N SER A 188 0.05 -15.49 -0.41
CA SER A 188 0.44 -15.46 -1.82
C SER A 188 -0.77 -15.41 -2.75
N VAL A 189 -0.76 -14.43 -3.65
CA VAL A 189 -1.77 -14.23 -4.70
C VAL A 189 -1.24 -14.56 -6.10
N PHE A 190 -0.01 -15.09 -6.22
CA PHE A 190 0.61 -15.39 -7.52
C PHE A 190 0.19 -16.75 -8.13
N GLY A 191 -0.35 -17.66 -7.32
CA GLY A 191 -0.68 -19.03 -7.74
C GLY A 191 0.57 -19.80 -8.21
N ASP A 192 0.47 -20.38 -9.40
CA ASP A 192 1.58 -21.02 -10.12
C ASP A 192 2.10 -20.19 -11.31
N TRP A 193 1.63 -18.96 -11.45
CA TRP A 193 2.09 -18.04 -12.49
C TRP A 193 3.45 -17.45 -12.12
N TYR A 194 4.25 -17.11 -13.13
CA TYR A 194 5.58 -16.53 -12.91
C TYR A 194 5.99 -15.61 -14.06
N THR A 195 6.75 -14.57 -13.73
CA THR A 195 7.32 -13.60 -14.66
C THR A 195 8.60 -14.18 -15.22
N SER A 196 8.63 -14.38 -16.54
CA SER A 196 9.81 -14.86 -17.27
C SER A 196 10.68 -13.72 -17.80
N LYS A 197 10.13 -12.50 -17.90
CA LYS A 197 10.88 -11.30 -18.28
C LYS A 197 10.24 -10.04 -17.68
N PHE A 198 11.07 -9.18 -17.10
CA PHE A 198 10.68 -7.90 -16.55
C PHE A 198 11.62 -6.80 -17.08
N LEU A 199 11.05 -5.80 -17.73
CA LEU A 199 11.79 -4.63 -18.21
C LEU A 199 11.26 -3.40 -17.47
N SER A 200 12.13 -2.66 -16.80
CA SER A 200 11.84 -1.33 -16.26
C SER A 200 12.66 -0.30 -17.03
N MET A 201 12.02 0.75 -17.55
CA MET A 201 12.68 1.74 -18.41
C MET A 201 12.97 3.04 -17.65
N TYR A 202 14.24 3.46 -17.71
CA TYR A 202 14.70 4.82 -17.44
C TYR A 202 15.19 5.44 -18.77
N PRO A 203 15.12 6.77 -18.97
CA PRO A 203 14.83 7.84 -18.00
C PRO A 203 13.34 7.99 -17.62
N PRO A 204 13.02 8.82 -16.59
CA PRO A 204 11.65 9.28 -16.37
C PRO A 204 11.08 10.04 -17.58
N TRP A 205 9.76 10.13 -17.61
CA TRP A 205 8.93 10.68 -18.70
C TRP A 205 8.96 9.81 -19.97
N ASP A 206 8.64 8.52 -19.82
CA ASP A 206 8.42 7.63 -20.97
C ASP A 206 7.33 8.23 -21.89
N PRO A 207 7.60 8.39 -23.20
CA PRO A 207 6.72 9.15 -24.10
C PRO A 207 5.39 8.46 -24.41
N GLU A 208 5.28 7.13 -24.27
CA GLU A 208 3.99 6.43 -24.43
C GLU A 208 3.13 6.63 -23.17
N CYS A 209 3.73 6.53 -22.00
CA CYS A 209 3.04 6.72 -20.72
C CYS A 209 2.70 8.19 -20.43
N ALA A 210 3.53 9.14 -20.85
CA ALA A 210 3.36 10.56 -20.56
C ALA A 210 2.49 11.32 -21.59
N ALA A 211 2.02 10.67 -22.65
CA ALA A 211 1.21 11.32 -23.70
C ALA A 211 -0.20 11.73 -23.22
N ASP A 212 -0.86 10.87 -22.45
CA ASP A 212 -2.18 11.11 -21.84
C ASP A 212 -2.30 10.33 -20.52
N PRO A 213 -1.58 10.75 -19.46
CA PRO A 213 -1.58 10.04 -18.19
C PRO A 213 -2.89 10.31 -17.41
N PRO A 214 -3.42 9.31 -16.68
CA PRO A 214 -4.58 9.52 -15.82
C PRO A 214 -4.25 10.47 -14.65
N PRO A 215 -5.28 10.99 -13.94
CA PRO A 215 -5.08 11.77 -12.73
C PRO A 215 -4.21 11.03 -11.71
N VAL A 216 -3.19 11.71 -11.20
CA VAL A 216 -2.20 11.14 -10.26
C VAL A 216 -2.74 11.23 -8.83
N ASP A 217 -2.94 10.08 -8.19
CA ASP A 217 -3.26 9.98 -6.77
C ASP A 217 -1.97 9.93 -5.94
N LYS A 218 -1.83 10.90 -5.03
CA LYS A 218 -0.73 11.01 -4.06
C LYS A 218 -1.18 10.69 -2.63
N GLY A 219 -2.36 10.08 -2.47
CA GLY A 219 -2.98 9.79 -1.19
C GLY A 219 -2.17 8.83 -0.31
N PRO A 220 -2.41 8.79 1.01
CA PRO A 220 -1.69 7.88 1.91
C PRO A 220 -2.31 6.47 1.99
N VAL A 221 -3.35 6.17 1.21
CA VAL A 221 -4.16 4.94 1.29
C VAL A 221 -4.21 4.27 -0.08
N SER A 222 -3.71 3.03 -0.16
CA SER A 222 -3.73 2.26 -1.41
C SER A 222 -5.13 2.03 -1.96
N SER A 223 -5.30 2.20 -3.27
CA SER A 223 -6.61 2.16 -3.93
C SER A 223 -6.54 1.42 -5.29
N PRO A 224 -7.26 0.29 -5.48
CA PRO A 224 -7.76 -0.59 -4.42
C PRO A 224 -6.56 -1.23 -3.70
N GLY A 225 -6.66 -1.41 -2.38
CA GLY A 225 -5.70 -2.22 -1.62
C GLY A 225 -5.96 -3.72 -1.80
N TRP A 226 -5.64 -4.48 -0.75
CA TRP A 226 -5.78 -5.93 -0.66
C TRP A 226 -6.71 -6.35 0.47
N PRO A 227 -7.27 -7.58 0.45
CA PRO A 227 -7.94 -8.14 1.62
C PRO A 227 -7.00 -8.18 2.83
N ASP A 228 -7.52 -7.77 3.99
CA ASP A 228 -6.83 -7.76 5.28
C ASP A 228 -6.94 -9.08 6.06
N HIS A 229 -7.64 -10.06 5.47
CA HIS A 229 -7.83 -11.41 5.98
C HIS A 229 -7.69 -12.43 4.85
N LEU A 230 -7.42 -13.69 5.21
CA LEU A 230 -7.51 -14.80 4.26
C LEU A 230 -8.97 -14.95 3.81
N GLY A 231 -9.21 -14.94 2.50
CA GLY A 231 -10.54 -15.16 1.95
C GLY A 231 -11.07 -16.54 2.29
N THR A 232 -12.35 -16.61 2.68
CA THR A 232 -13.15 -17.82 2.85
C THR A 232 -13.74 -18.28 1.51
#